data_AF-A0A813LFI4-F1
#
_entry.id   AF-A0A813LFI4-F1
#
_cell.length_a   1.000
_cell.length_b   1.000
_cell.length_c   1.000
_cell.angle_alpha   90.00
_cell.angle_beta   90.00
_cell.angle_gamma   90.00
#
_symmetry.space_group_name_H-M   'P 1'
#
loop_
_entity.id
_entity.type
_entity.pdbx_description
1 polymer ?
#
loop_
_entity_poly.entity_id
_entity_poly.type
_entity_poly.pdbx_seq_one_letter_code
_entity_poly.pdbx_strand_id
1 'polypeptide(L)'
;VLQAGMTLAWAAPAWDGGSSVVRYFVKGRMEQRGPCKKSKVDDGYDETDPTVESGLCISQSEVLAGEDRLEFQTLDASTRLTITGLRGNTWYVFWVHALTSVGLSPPSPASAFLLTGAVSPGRPRNLVLAEAQQTELALTWQKPLDD
;
A
#
# COMPACT_ATOMS: atom_id res chain seq x y z
N VAL A 1 -1.57 -7.22 12.80
CA VAL A 1 -1.11 -6.27 11.76
C VAL A 1 0.19 -5.64 12.16
N LEU A 2 1.25 -6.04 11.49
CA LEU A 2 2.56 -5.46 11.67
C LEU A 2 2.60 -4.16 10.86
N GLN A 3 2.99 -3.07 11.51
CA GLN A 3 2.91 -1.73 10.94
C GLN A 3 4.25 -1.33 10.34
N ALA A 4 4.21 -0.75 9.15
CA ALA A 4 5.30 -0.06 8.49
C ALA A 4 5.05 1.45 8.53
N GLY A 5 6.11 2.21 8.25
CA GLY A 5 6.04 3.64 8.04
C GLY A 5 6.78 4.05 6.77
N MET A 6 6.44 5.22 6.24
CA MET A 6 7.06 5.77 5.06
C MET A 6 7.05 7.29 5.11
N THR A 7 8.11 7.91 4.61
CA THR A 7 8.22 9.37 4.51
C THR A 7 7.93 9.79 3.08
N LEU A 8 6.89 10.61 2.90
CA LEU A 8 6.57 11.25 1.65
C LEU A 8 7.16 12.66 1.62
N ALA A 9 7.65 13.08 0.46
CA ALA A 9 8.12 14.43 0.20
C ALA A 9 7.62 14.88 -1.18
N TRP A 10 7.22 16.14 -1.29
CA TRP A 10 6.74 16.75 -2.53
C TRP A 10 7.29 18.16 -2.71
N ALA A 11 7.14 18.70 -3.92
CA ALA A 11 7.40 20.11 -4.19
C ALA A 11 6.17 20.94 -3.87
N ALA A 12 6.36 22.16 -3.36
CA ALA A 12 5.28 23.13 -3.25
C ALA A 12 4.72 23.46 -4.64
N PRO A 13 3.41 23.75 -4.77
CA PRO A 13 2.82 24.10 -6.05
C PRO A 13 3.45 25.39 -6.60
N ALA A 14 3.67 25.43 -7.92
CA ALA A 14 4.23 26.62 -8.59
C ALA A 14 3.29 27.84 -8.49
N TRP A 15 2.01 27.61 -8.27
CA TRP A 15 1.01 28.66 -8.03
C TRP A 15 -0.03 28.16 -7.02
N ASP A 16 -0.31 28.97 -6.01
CA ASP A 16 -1.14 28.61 -4.84
C ASP A 16 -2.57 29.18 -4.91
N GLY A 17 -2.98 29.74 -6.05
CA GLY A 17 -4.30 30.38 -6.14
C GLY A 17 -4.30 31.85 -5.74
N GLY A 18 -3.15 32.43 -5.38
CA GLY A 18 -3.08 33.75 -4.77
C GLY A 18 -3.35 33.74 -3.26
N SER A 19 -3.33 32.57 -2.63
CA SER A 19 -3.43 32.40 -1.18
C SER A 19 -2.43 31.36 -0.71
N SER A 20 -1.62 31.72 0.28
CA SER A 20 -0.59 30.84 0.80
C SER A 20 -1.18 29.54 1.35
N VAL A 21 -0.49 28.44 1.03
CA VAL A 21 -0.83 27.12 1.54
C VAL A 21 -0.66 27.11 3.06
N VAL A 22 -1.70 26.66 3.75
CA VAL A 22 -1.73 26.53 5.21
C VAL A 22 -1.25 25.14 5.62
N ARG A 23 -1.67 24.10 4.88
CA ARG A 23 -1.27 22.70 5.09
C ARG A 23 -1.57 21.83 3.89
N TYR A 24 -1.15 20.57 3.94
CA TYR A 24 -1.43 19.57 2.92
C TYR A 24 -2.24 18.41 3.50
N PHE A 25 -3.10 17.84 2.66
CA PHE A 25 -3.72 16.54 2.90
C PHE A 25 -3.09 15.50 1.97
N VAL A 26 -2.74 14.35 2.54
CA VAL A 26 -2.28 13.21 1.78
C VAL A 26 -3.35 12.14 1.81
N LYS A 27 -3.87 11.78 0.65
CA LYS A 27 -4.81 10.67 0.49
C LYS A 27 -4.08 9.50 -0.13
N GLY A 28 -4.43 8.29 0.23
CA GLY A 28 -3.84 7.10 -0.35
C GLY A 28 -4.82 5.94 -0.41
N ARG A 29 -4.41 4.91 -1.13
CA ARG A 29 -5.09 3.61 -1.12
C ARG A 29 -4.07 2.48 -1.12
N MET A 30 -4.44 1.35 -0.53
CA MET A 30 -3.68 0.13 -0.68
C MET A 30 -4.02 -0.46 -2.04
N GLU A 31 -3.00 -0.85 -2.79
CA GLU A 31 -3.16 -1.57 -4.04
C GLU A 31 -2.72 -3.02 -3.76
N GLN A 32 -3.67 -3.93 -3.65
CA GLN A 32 -3.35 -5.35 -3.63
C GLN A 32 -2.91 -5.74 -5.04
N ARG A 33 -1.60 -5.69 -5.33
CA ARG A 33 -1.04 -6.50 -6.43
C ARG A 33 -1.23 -7.96 -6.04
N GLY A 34 -2.43 -8.49 -6.26
CA GLY A 34 -2.59 -9.92 -6.41
C GLY A 34 -1.62 -10.38 -7.51
N PRO A 35 -1.08 -11.61 -7.46
CA PRO A 35 -0.40 -12.14 -8.63
C PRO A 35 -1.37 -11.94 -9.80
N CYS A 36 -0.95 -11.25 -10.88
CA CYS A 36 -1.72 -11.27 -12.13
C CYS A 36 -2.01 -12.75 -12.34
N LYS A 37 -3.28 -13.17 -12.20
CA LYS A 37 -3.65 -14.53 -12.54
C LYS A 37 -3.25 -14.62 -14.00
N LYS A 38 -2.19 -15.36 -14.32
CA LYS A 38 -1.99 -15.79 -15.69
C LYS A 38 -3.32 -16.43 -16.03
N SER A 39 -4.08 -15.82 -16.94
CA SER A 39 -5.18 -16.54 -17.55
C SER A 39 -4.55 -17.86 -17.97
N LYS A 40 -5.12 -18.98 -17.51
CA LYS A 40 -4.94 -20.20 -18.27
C LYS A 40 -5.57 -19.87 -19.62
N VAL A 41 -4.74 -19.49 -20.58
CA VAL A 41 -5.07 -19.71 -21.97
C VAL A 41 -4.94 -21.22 -22.09
N ASP A 42 -6.06 -21.91 -21.89
CA ASP A 42 -6.13 -23.30 -22.31
C ASP A 42 -5.97 -23.24 -23.84
N ASP A 43 -4.87 -23.82 -24.30
CA ASP A 43 -4.48 -24.12 -25.69
C ASP A 43 -4.01 -22.96 -26.60
N GLY A 44 -2.67 -22.82 -26.70
CA GLY A 44 -1.97 -22.27 -27.88
C GLY A 44 -1.19 -20.97 -27.65
N TYR A 45 0.15 -21.04 -27.71
CA TYR A 45 1.01 -19.85 -27.85
C TYR A 45 1.04 -19.45 -29.33
N ASP A 46 0.44 -18.31 -29.68
CA ASP A 46 0.71 -17.63 -30.95
C ASP A 46 1.67 -16.45 -30.66
N GLU A 47 2.92 -16.57 -31.14
CA GLU A 47 4.03 -15.65 -30.83
C GLU A 47 3.97 -14.32 -31.61
N THR A 48 2.80 -13.87 -32.08
CA THR A 48 2.69 -12.65 -32.92
C THR A 48 1.87 -11.50 -32.33
N ASP A 49 1.52 -11.51 -31.04
CA ASP A 49 0.84 -10.39 -30.39
C ASP A 49 1.83 -9.36 -29.79
N PRO A 50 1.92 -8.13 -30.31
CA PRO A 50 2.84 -7.10 -29.81
C PRO A 50 2.39 -6.42 -28.50
N THR A 51 1.31 -6.87 -27.85
CA THR A 51 0.81 -6.22 -26.61
C THR A 51 1.48 -6.71 -25.31
N VAL A 52 2.43 -7.66 -25.39
CA VAL A 52 3.05 -8.27 -24.21
C VAL A 52 4.20 -7.46 -23.56
N GLU A 53 4.57 -6.28 -24.07
CA GLU A 53 5.66 -5.47 -23.51
C GLU A 53 5.22 -4.35 -22.55
N SER A 54 3.98 -4.34 -22.09
CA SER A 54 3.55 -3.42 -21.03
C SER A 54 2.62 -4.15 -20.06
N GLY A 55 3.23 -4.95 -19.19
CA GLY A 55 2.56 -5.76 -18.16
C GLY A 55 1.81 -4.94 -17.11
N LEU A 56 0.70 -4.31 -17.50
CA LEU A 56 -0.24 -3.68 -16.60
C LEU A 56 -1.63 -4.29 -16.82
N CYS A 57 -1.85 -5.46 -16.21
CA CYS A 57 -3.17 -6.04 -16.09
C CYS A 57 -3.96 -5.23 -15.03
N ILE A 58 -4.68 -4.18 -15.43
CA ILE A 58 -5.63 -3.49 -14.53
C ILE A 58 -6.94 -4.27 -14.57
N SER A 59 -7.18 -5.17 -13.63
CA SER A 59 -8.54 -5.68 -13.39
C SER A 59 -9.35 -4.55 -12.76
N GLN A 60 -10.29 -3.99 -13.52
CA GLN A 60 -11.25 -3.00 -13.02
C GLN A 60 -12.01 -3.63 -11.84
N SER A 61 -11.79 -3.12 -10.63
CA SER A 61 -12.50 -3.57 -9.44
C SER A 61 -13.57 -2.53 -9.07
N GLU A 62 -14.84 -2.93 -9.14
CA GLU A 62 -15.87 -2.37 -8.27
C GLU A 62 -15.48 -2.72 -6.83
N VAL A 63 -15.07 -1.74 -6.02
CA VAL A 63 -14.66 -1.99 -4.63
C VAL A 63 -15.58 -1.27 -3.65
N LEU A 64 -16.19 -2.08 -2.81
CA LEU A 64 -17.02 -1.75 -1.66
C LEU A 64 -16.37 -0.65 -0.81
N ALA A 65 -17.14 0.40 -0.52
CA ALA A 65 -16.76 1.47 0.38
C ALA A 65 -16.44 0.92 1.78
N GLY A 66 -15.27 1.26 2.34
CA GLY A 66 -15.01 0.96 3.75
C GLY A 66 -13.63 1.32 4.28
N GLU A 67 -12.59 0.55 3.97
CA GLU A 67 -11.35 0.56 4.80
C GLU A 67 -10.04 0.69 4.00
N ASP A 68 -10.11 0.90 2.69
CA ASP A 68 -8.95 0.99 1.79
C ASP A 68 -8.50 2.44 1.51
N ARG A 69 -9.16 3.43 2.14
CA ARG A 69 -8.86 4.85 1.94
C ARG A 69 -8.09 5.41 3.12
N LEU A 70 -6.84 5.78 2.86
CA LEU A 70 -5.97 6.42 3.83
C LEU A 70 -6.07 7.94 3.69
N GLU A 71 -6.15 8.66 4.81
CA GLU A 71 -6.10 10.13 4.83
C GLU A 71 -5.20 10.61 5.97
N PHE A 72 -4.23 11.45 5.62
CA PHE A 72 -3.28 12.08 6.53
C PHE A 72 -3.21 13.57 6.25
N GLN A 73 -2.67 14.35 7.19
CA GLN A 73 -2.50 15.79 7.04
C GLN A 73 -1.18 16.23 7.67
N THR A 74 -0.57 17.26 7.08
CA THR A 74 0.53 17.97 7.73
C THR A 74 -0.01 18.92 8.79
N LEU A 75 0.81 19.23 9.79
CA LEU A 75 0.46 20.22 10.83
C LEU A 75 0.54 21.66 10.32
N ASP A 76 1.38 21.87 9.30
CA ASP A 76 1.71 23.16 8.71
C ASP A 76 1.90 23.01 7.19
N ALA A 77 2.46 24.04 6.55
CA ALA A 77 2.77 24.04 5.12
C ALA A 77 4.05 23.24 4.76
N SER A 78 4.54 22.35 5.63
CA SER A 78 5.67 21.47 5.31
C SER A 78 5.35 20.56 4.14
N THR A 79 6.30 20.40 3.22
CA THR A 79 6.16 19.52 2.04
C THR A 79 6.70 18.11 2.28
N ARG A 80 6.72 17.68 3.55
CA ARG A 80 7.17 16.36 3.99
C ARG A 80 6.22 15.84 5.06
N LEU A 81 5.90 14.55 4.98
CA LEU A 81 5.05 13.87 5.95
C LEU A 81 5.51 12.44 6.18
N THR A 82 5.72 12.08 7.45
CA THR A 82 5.95 10.69 7.84
C THR A 82 4.61 10.04 8.16
N ILE A 83 4.28 9.01 7.39
CA ILE A 83 3.08 8.19 7.57
C ILE A 83 3.47 6.92 8.32
N THR A 84 2.70 6.55 9.33
CA THR A 84 2.86 5.32 10.11
C THR A 84 1.57 4.52 10.11
N GLY A 85 1.61 3.28 10.58
CA GLY A 85 0.42 2.42 10.64
C GLY A 85 0.03 1.78 9.32
N LEU A 86 0.90 1.83 8.30
CA LEU A 86 0.68 1.13 7.03
C LEU A 86 0.86 -0.37 7.23
N ARG A 87 0.11 -1.21 6.52
CA ARG A 87 0.43 -2.65 6.45
C ARG A 87 1.78 -2.82 5.76
N GLY A 88 2.67 -3.62 6.35
CA GLY A 88 3.93 -4.00 5.72
C GLY A 88 3.72 -4.86 4.48
N ASN A 89 4.77 -4.99 3.67
CA ASN A 89 4.77 -5.77 2.42
C ASN A 89 3.56 -5.49 1.49
N THR A 90 3.07 -4.25 1.48
CA THR A 90 1.87 -3.83 0.75
C THR A 90 2.21 -2.67 -0.18
N TRP A 91 1.61 -2.66 -1.37
CA TRP A 91 1.74 -1.54 -2.30
C TRP A 91 0.72 -0.45 -1.97
N TYR A 92 1.17 0.80 -2.06
CA TYR A 92 0.33 1.97 -1.90
C TYR A 92 0.54 2.97 -3.04
N VAL A 93 -0.48 3.77 -3.28
CA VAL A 93 -0.42 4.97 -4.12
C VAL A 93 -1.02 6.14 -3.36
N PHE A 94 -0.41 7.32 -3.49
CA PHE A 94 -0.79 8.52 -2.76
C PHE A 94 -1.02 9.72 -3.69
N TRP A 95 -1.84 10.64 -3.20
CA TRP A 95 -2.15 11.94 -3.78
C TRP A 95 -2.02 13.02 -2.72
N VAL A 96 -1.52 14.19 -3.12
CA VAL A 96 -1.38 15.35 -2.23
C VAL A 96 -2.36 16.43 -2.66
N HIS A 97 -3.05 17.02 -1.70
CA HIS A 97 -3.88 18.20 -1.87
C HIS A 97 -3.32 19.35 -1.04
N ALA A 98 -3.25 20.55 -1.59
CA ALA A 98 -2.93 21.76 -0.84
C ALA A 98 -4.22 22.36 -0.25
N LEU A 99 -4.16 22.80 1.01
CA LEU A 99 -5.23 23.58 1.64
C LEU A 99 -4.76 25.02 1.80
N THR A 100 -5.53 25.96 1.25
CA THR A 100 -5.33 27.40 1.44
C THR A 100 -6.49 27.98 2.27
N SER A 101 -6.45 29.28 2.56
CA SER A 101 -7.57 29.98 3.21
C SER A 101 -8.85 29.99 2.36
N VAL A 102 -8.71 29.82 1.04
CA VAL A 102 -9.82 29.79 0.08
C VAL A 102 -10.46 28.41 0.02
N GLY A 103 -9.67 27.35 0.15
CA GLY A 103 -10.18 25.98 0.13
C GLY A 103 -9.14 24.92 -0.21
N LEU A 104 -9.64 23.71 -0.48
CA LEU A 104 -8.83 22.55 -0.85
C LEU A 104 -8.58 22.51 -2.36
N SER A 105 -7.34 22.26 -2.75
CA SER A 105 -6.97 22.10 -4.16
C SER A 105 -7.46 20.77 -4.74
N PRO A 106 -7.52 20.65 -6.07
CA PRO A 106 -7.48 19.36 -6.76
C PRO A 106 -6.28 18.50 -6.32
N PRO A 107 -6.35 17.17 -6.47
CA PRO A 107 -5.23 16.28 -6.15
C PRO A 107 -4.03 16.53 -7.08
N SER A 108 -2.83 16.26 -6.57
CA SER A 108 -1.64 16.07 -7.40
C SER A 108 -1.81 14.90 -8.36
N PRO A 109 -0.92 14.72 -9.36
CA PRO A 109 -0.74 13.42 -9.99
C PRO A 109 -0.50 12.33 -8.95
N ALA A 110 -0.91 11.10 -9.25
CA ALA A 110 -0.67 9.95 -8.40
C ALA A 110 0.84 9.74 -8.21
N SER A 111 1.25 9.33 -7.01
CA SER A 111 2.62 8.86 -6.78
C SER A 111 2.92 7.61 -7.61
N ALA A 112 4.21 7.28 -7.77
CA ALA A 112 4.59 5.93 -8.14
C ALA A 112 4.04 4.92 -7.11
N PHE A 113 3.90 3.66 -7.51
CA PHE A 113 3.60 2.59 -6.57
C PHE A 113 4.74 2.45 -5.55
N LEU A 114 4.41 2.48 -4.27
CA LEU A 114 5.37 2.34 -3.18
C LEU A 114 5.11 1.06 -2.42
N LEU A 115 6.12 0.19 -2.34
CA LEU A 115 6.08 -1.02 -1.53
C LEU A 115 6.62 -0.72 -0.14
N THR A 116 5.80 -0.87 0.89
CA THR A 116 6.29 -0.82 2.27
C THR A 116 7.21 -2.00 2.54
N GLY A 117 8.24 -1.78 3.36
CA GLY A 117 9.18 -2.83 3.75
C GLY A 117 8.51 -4.06 4.37
N ALA A 118 9.22 -5.18 4.32
CA ALA A 118 8.85 -6.37 5.08
C ALA A 118 8.85 -6.05 6.58
N VAL A 119 7.92 -6.67 7.28
CA VAL A 119 7.69 -6.49 8.71
C VAL A 119 7.88 -7.83 9.40
N SER A 120 8.33 -7.82 10.67
CA SER A 120 8.62 -9.06 11.41
C SER A 120 7.40 -9.96 11.42
N PRO A 121 7.47 -11.24 11.04
CA PRO A 121 6.28 -12.10 10.94
C PRO A 121 5.47 -12.10 12.24
N GLY A 122 4.16 -12.29 12.12
CA GLY A 122 3.31 -12.35 13.30
C GLY A 122 3.69 -13.51 14.22
N ARG A 123 3.12 -13.56 15.43
CA ARG A 123 3.38 -14.69 16.33
C ARG A 123 2.85 -16.00 15.71
N PRO A 124 3.61 -17.11 15.81
CA PRO A 124 3.07 -18.44 15.55
C PRO A 124 1.81 -18.67 16.37
N ARG A 125 0.86 -19.41 15.81
CA ARG A 125 -0.44 -19.68 16.45
C ARG A 125 -0.53 -21.14 16.83
N ASN A 126 -1.42 -21.46 17.76
CA ASN A 126 -1.75 -22.85 18.11
C ASN A 126 -0.50 -23.69 18.35
N LEU A 127 0.36 -23.25 19.26
CA LEU A 127 1.49 -24.06 19.72
C LEU A 127 0.93 -25.26 20.49
N VAL A 128 1.17 -26.46 19.99
CA VAL A 128 0.71 -27.72 20.59
C VAL A 128 1.89 -28.68 20.70
N LEU A 129 1.96 -29.39 21.82
CA LEU A 129 2.87 -30.51 22.00
C LEU A 129 2.36 -31.70 21.18
N ALA A 130 3.11 -32.10 20.16
CA ALA A 130 2.78 -33.26 19.35
C ALA A 130 3.27 -34.55 20.01
N GLU A 131 4.49 -34.54 20.57
CA GLU A 131 5.08 -35.72 21.19
C GLU A 131 6.05 -35.33 22.31
N ALA A 132 6.13 -36.17 23.35
CA ALA A 132 7.07 -36.02 24.45
C ALA A 132 7.85 -37.31 24.67
N GLN A 133 9.16 -37.19 24.63
CA GLN A 133 10.14 -38.24 24.92
C GLN A 133 10.99 -37.83 26.14
N GLN A 134 11.76 -38.75 26.68
CA GLN A 134 12.50 -38.52 27.94
C GLN A 134 13.50 -37.34 27.87
N THR A 135 14.03 -37.04 26.67
CA THR A 135 14.99 -35.95 26.45
C THR A 135 14.62 -35.04 25.28
N GLU A 136 13.42 -35.19 24.70
CA GLU A 136 13.00 -34.45 23.50
C GLU A 136 11.50 -34.12 23.55
N LEU A 137 11.13 -32.96 23.04
CA LEU A 137 9.74 -32.54 22.88
C LEU A 137 9.52 -32.08 21.44
N ALA A 138 8.55 -32.69 20.75
CA ALA A 138 8.12 -32.27 19.43
C ALA A 138 6.95 -31.28 19.56
N LEU A 139 7.13 -30.06 19.06
CA LEU A 139 6.11 -29.01 19.06
C LEU A 139 5.62 -28.76 17.63
N THR A 140 4.34 -28.45 17.50
CA THR A 140 3.71 -28.02 16.24
C THR A 140 3.01 -26.69 16.44
N TRP A 141 2.96 -25.87 15.40
CA TRP A 141 2.25 -24.59 15.41
C TRP A 141 1.74 -24.26 14.01
N GLN A 142 0.79 -23.34 13.96
CA GLN A 142 0.25 -22.76 12.75
C GLN A 142 0.96 -21.44 12.42
N LYS A 143 1.00 -21.13 11.12
CA LYS A 143 1.56 -19.86 10.64
C LYS A 143 0.82 -18.63 11.19
N PRO A 144 1.48 -17.47 11.22
CA PRO A 144 0.84 -16.21 11.57
C PRO A 144 -0.35 -15.89 10.66
N LEU A 145 -1.23 -15.02 11.14
CA LEU A 145 -2.43 -14.60 10.40
C LEU A 145 -2.11 -13.53 9.34
N ASP A 146 -1.12 -12.68 9.63
CA ASP A 146 -0.67 -11.57 8.79
C ASP A 146 0.83 -11.81 8.47
N ASP A 147 1.14 -12.31 7.27
CA ASP A 147 2.49 -12.44 6.67
C ASP A 147 2.55 -11.60 5.38
#